data_AF-A0A2K5PVG3-F1
#
_entry.id   AF-A0A2K5PVG3-F1
#
_cell.length_a   1.000
_cell.length_b   1.000
_cell.length_c   1.000
_cell.angle_alpha   90.00
_cell.angle_beta   90.00
_cell.angle_gamma   90.00
#
_symmetry.space_group_name_H-M   'P 1'
#
loop_
_entity.id
_entity.type
_entity.pdbx_description
1 polymer ?
#
loop_
_entity_poly.entity_id
_entity_poly.type
_entity_poly.pdbx_seq_one_letter_code
_entity_poly.pdbx_strand_id
1 'polypeptide(L)'
;MTALRLLQRMKRDWMHTGRRPSGLCGAALLVAARMHDFRRTVKEVISVVKVCESTLRKRLTEFEDTPTSQLTIDEFMKIDLEEECDPPSYTEKGQAEAREPPSPSTTHRRSQLWHGCPECG
;
A
#
# COMPACT_ATOMS: atom_id res chain seq x y z
N MET A 1 -14.95 -17.64 2.34
CA MET A 1 -13.53 -17.91 2.70
C MET A 1 -12.51 -17.04 1.93
N THR A 2 -12.92 -16.01 1.18
CA THR A 2 -12.02 -15.20 0.32
C THR A 2 -10.89 -14.49 1.08
N ALA A 3 -11.18 -13.91 2.25
CA ALA A 3 -10.18 -13.20 3.05
C ALA A 3 -9.03 -14.11 3.50
N LEU A 4 -9.32 -15.37 3.84
CA LEU A 4 -8.29 -16.34 4.23
C LEU A 4 -7.42 -16.73 3.04
N ARG A 5 -8.03 -16.91 1.86
CA ARG A 5 -7.30 -17.21 0.63
C ARG A 5 -6.39 -16.05 0.22
N LEU A 6 -6.88 -14.81 0.31
CA LEU A 6 -6.07 -13.60 0.10
C LEU A 6 -4.90 -13.55 1.09
N LEU A 7 -5.15 -13.81 2.37
CA LEU A 7 -4.11 -13.79 3.39
C LEU A 7 -3.03 -14.88 3.14
N GLN A 8 -3.44 -16.07 2.72
CA GLN A 8 -2.50 -17.15 2.36
C GLN A 8 -1.64 -16.73 1.16
N ARG A 9 -2.24 -16.11 0.15
CA ARG A 9 -1.53 -15.61 -1.03
C ARG A 9 -0.55 -14.47 -0.67
N MET A 10 -1.02 -13.46 0.06
CA MET A 10 -0.17 -12.37 0.58
C MET A 10 1.00 -12.86 1.45
N LYS A 11 0.83 -14.00 2.15
CA LYS A 11 1.94 -14.64 2.89
C LYS A 11 2.98 -15.24 1.96
N ARG A 12 2.54 -15.86 0.87
CA ARG A 12 3.39 -16.45 -0.18
C ARG A 12 4.15 -15.36 -0.97
N ASP A 13 3.53 -14.22 -1.19
CA ASP A 13 4.17 -13.03 -1.80
C ASP A 13 5.11 -12.28 -0.81
N TRP A 14 5.58 -12.94 0.25
CA TRP A 14 6.53 -12.42 1.24
C TRP A 14 6.15 -11.09 1.93
N MET A 15 4.89 -10.66 1.85
CA MET A 15 4.46 -9.37 2.39
C MET A 15 4.50 -9.31 3.93
N HIS A 16 4.49 -10.47 4.60
CA HIS A 16 4.41 -10.57 6.05
C HIS A 16 5.78 -10.61 6.76
N THR A 17 6.85 -10.99 6.05
CA THR A 17 8.15 -11.28 6.65
C THR A 17 8.76 -10.04 7.28
N GLY A 18 9.14 -10.12 8.56
CA GLY A 18 9.69 -9.00 9.33
C GLY A 18 8.71 -7.84 9.60
N ARG A 19 7.41 -8.04 9.35
CA ARG A 19 6.38 -6.98 9.35
C ARG A 19 5.19 -7.37 10.24
N ARG A 20 4.40 -6.39 10.70
CA ARG A 20 3.25 -6.61 11.61
C ARG A 20 2.10 -7.31 10.86
N PRO A 21 1.65 -8.52 11.27
CA PRO A 21 0.61 -9.26 10.56
C PRO A 21 -0.79 -8.63 10.65
N SER A 22 -1.07 -7.85 11.70
CA SER A 22 -2.39 -7.20 11.88
C SER A 22 -2.77 -6.29 10.72
N GLY A 23 -1.80 -5.57 10.14
CA GLY A 23 -2.03 -4.71 8.98
C GLY A 23 -2.34 -5.49 7.71
N LEU A 24 -1.73 -6.68 7.56
CA LEU A 24 -1.98 -7.56 6.43
C LEU A 24 -3.38 -8.18 6.51
N CYS A 25 -3.81 -8.60 7.70
CA CYS A 25 -5.17 -9.09 7.92
C CYS A 25 -6.23 -8.01 7.61
N GLY A 26 -5.98 -6.76 8.02
CA GLY A 26 -6.87 -5.64 7.71
C GLY A 26 -6.97 -5.37 6.21
N ALA A 27 -5.86 -5.46 5.48
CA ALA A 27 -5.85 -5.30 4.03
C ALA A 27 -6.63 -6.43 3.34
N ALA A 28 -6.40 -7.68 3.73
CA ALA A 28 -7.14 -8.83 3.22
C ALA A 28 -8.65 -8.73 3.46
N LEU A 29 -9.07 -8.24 4.63
CA LEU A 29 -10.48 -7.99 4.94
C LEU A 29 -11.09 -6.91 4.05
N LEU A 30 -10.39 -5.80 3.81
CA LEU A 30 -10.87 -4.73 2.94
C LEU A 30 -11.00 -5.16 1.48
N VAL A 31 -10.01 -5.89 0.96
CA VAL A 31 -10.04 -6.41 -0.41
C VAL A 31 -11.18 -7.41 -0.56
N ALA A 32 -11.31 -8.37 0.36
CA ALA A 32 -12.41 -9.32 0.34
C ALA A 32 -13.78 -8.63 0.41
N ALA A 33 -13.92 -7.61 1.26
CA ALA A 33 -15.16 -6.85 1.38
C ALA A 33 -15.52 -6.18 0.04
N ARG A 34 -14.55 -5.59 -0.67
CA ARG A 34 -14.76 -5.00 -2.00
C ARG A 34 -15.11 -6.03 -3.07
N MET A 35 -14.50 -7.21 -3.03
CA MET A 35 -14.80 -8.29 -3.98
C MET A 35 -16.25 -8.80 -3.86
N HIS A 36 -16.88 -8.65 -2.70
CA HIS A 36 -18.27 -9.09 -2.46
C HIS A 36 -19.26 -7.92 -2.38
N ASP A 37 -18.90 -6.75 -2.93
CA ASP A 37 -19.69 -5.50 -2.89
C ASP A 37 -20.10 -5.06 -1.48
N PHE A 38 -19.39 -5.53 -0.45
CA PHE A 38 -19.62 -5.19 0.92
C PHE A 38 -18.81 -3.94 1.30
N ARG A 39 -19.48 -2.79 1.30
CA ARG A 39 -18.81 -1.51 1.54
C ARG A 39 -18.53 -1.32 3.03
N ARG A 40 -17.24 -1.40 3.39
CA ARG A 40 -16.71 -1.02 4.70
C ARG A 40 -15.70 0.10 4.58
N THR A 41 -15.71 1.00 5.56
CA THR A 41 -14.77 2.10 5.62
C THR A 41 -13.43 1.63 6.17
N VAL A 42 -12.36 2.29 5.72
CA VAL A 42 -11.01 2.08 6.25
C VAL A 42 -10.95 2.31 7.76
N LYS A 43 -11.70 3.31 8.26
CA LYS A 43 -11.78 3.63 9.69
C LYS A 43 -12.38 2.51 10.53
N GLU A 44 -13.48 1.89 10.07
CA GLU A 44 -14.09 0.75 10.77
C GLU A 44 -13.09 -0.41 10.89
N VAL A 45 -12.37 -0.74 9.83
CA VAL A 45 -11.40 -1.83 9.85
C VAL A 45 -10.22 -1.52 10.78
N ILE A 46 -9.66 -0.31 10.70
CA ILE A 46 -8.58 0.16 11.58
C ILE A 46 -8.95 0.04 13.06
N SER A 47 -10.21 0.37 13.40
CA SER A 47 -10.68 0.29 14.79
C SER A 47 -10.60 -1.13 15.37
N VAL A 48 -10.67 -2.16 14.52
CA VAL A 48 -10.60 -3.58 14.89
C VAL A 48 -9.16 -4.10 14.86
N VAL A 49 -8.42 -3.89 13.76
CA VAL A 49 -7.06 -4.45 13.60
C VAL A 49 -5.96 -3.66 14.33
N LYS A 50 -6.29 -2.47 14.86
CA LYS A 50 -5.39 -1.62 15.68
C LYS A 50 -4.07 -1.29 14.97
N VAL A 51 -4.15 -0.80 13.74
CA VAL A 51 -2.98 -0.31 12.96
C VAL A 51 -3.23 1.10 12.44
N CYS A 52 -2.17 1.84 12.14
CA CYS A 52 -2.29 3.17 11.54
C CYS A 52 -2.87 3.09 10.12
N GLU A 53 -3.62 4.13 9.71
CA GLU A 53 -4.18 4.23 8.36
C GLU A 53 -3.11 4.19 7.27
N SER A 54 -2.00 4.90 7.50
CA SER A 54 -0.85 4.89 6.58
C SER A 54 -0.26 3.49 6.40
N THR A 55 -0.18 2.69 7.47
CA THR A 55 0.28 1.31 7.41
C THR A 55 -0.66 0.46 6.57
N LEU A 56 -1.97 0.59 6.77
CA LEU A 56 -2.96 -0.17 6.01
C LEU A 56 -2.94 0.18 4.52
N ARG A 57 -2.83 1.48 4.19
CA ARG A 57 -2.70 1.94 2.80
C ARG A 57 -1.44 1.39 2.12
N LYS A 58 -0.29 1.42 2.81
CA LYS A 58 0.95 0.81 2.31
C LYS A 58 0.75 -0.67 1.95
N ARG A 59 0.04 -1.44 2.78
CA ARG A 59 -0.23 -2.87 2.52
C ARG A 59 -1.12 -3.10 1.32
N LEU A 60 -2.08 -2.20 1.08
CA LEU A 60 -2.94 -2.26 -0.10
C LEU A 60 -2.16 -1.95 -1.38
N THR A 61 -1.28 -0.95 -1.35
CA THR A 61 -0.39 -0.63 -2.49
C THR A 61 0.58 -1.77 -2.78
N GLU A 62 1.20 -2.35 -1.76
CA GLU A 62 2.06 -3.53 -1.94
C GLU A 62 1.30 -4.71 -2.55
N PHE A 63 0.01 -4.90 -2.22
CA PHE A 63 -0.81 -5.93 -2.83
C PHE A 63 -1.14 -5.61 -4.29
N GLU A 64 -1.41 -4.34 -4.60
CA GLU A 64 -1.66 -3.85 -5.97
C GLU A 64 -0.49 -4.17 -6.91
N ASP A 65 0.75 -4.09 -6.40
CA ASP A 65 1.97 -4.41 -7.16
C ASP A 65 2.17 -5.93 -7.41
N THR A 66 1.38 -6.81 -6.80
CA THR A 66 1.46 -8.27 -7.03
C THR A 66 0.65 -8.70 -8.25
N PRO A 67 1.03 -9.78 -8.96
CA PRO A 67 0.25 -10.31 -10.08
C PRO A 67 -1.15 -10.80 -9.66
N THR A 68 -1.35 -11.07 -8.36
CA THR A 68 -2.65 -11.47 -7.81
C THR A 68 -3.70 -10.36 -7.90
N SER A 69 -3.27 -9.09 -7.87
CA SER A 69 -4.20 -7.95 -7.91
C SER A 69 -4.92 -7.80 -9.25
N GLN A 70 -4.34 -8.34 -10.33
CA GLN A 70 -4.83 -8.21 -11.70
C GLN A 70 -5.88 -9.27 -12.05
N LEU A 71 -6.06 -10.28 -11.19
CA LEU A 71 -7.02 -11.35 -11.41
C LEU A 71 -8.45 -10.89 -11.15
N THR A 72 -9.39 -11.42 -11.94
CA THR A 72 -10.80 -11.31 -11.61
C THR A 72 -11.14 -12.15 -10.37
N ILE A 73 -12.27 -11.83 -9.73
CA ILE A 73 -12.75 -12.56 -8.54
C ILE A 73 -12.89 -14.05 -8.85
N ASP A 74 -13.42 -14.40 -10.02
CA ASP A 74 -13.64 -15.78 -10.43
C ASP A 74 -12.34 -16.54 -10.70
N GLU A 75 -11.36 -15.88 -11.31
CA GLU A 75 -10.02 -16.45 -11.54
C GLU A 75 -9.30 -16.69 -10.22
N PHE A 76 -9.31 -15.70 -9.32
CA PHE A 76 -8.70 -15.81 -8.00
C PHE A 76 -9.26 -16.97 -7.17
N MET A 77 -10.53 -17.31 -7.35
CA MET A 77 -11.18 -18.40 -6.64
C MET A 77 -10.92 -19.78 -7.26
N LYS A 78 -10.44 -19.85 -8.51
CA LYS A 78 -10.19 -21.10 -9.23
C LYS A 78 -8.71 -21.44 -9.32
N ILE A 79 -7.85 -20.44 -9.43
CA ILE A 79 -6.44 -20.59 -9.76
C ILE A 79 -5.60 -20.19 -8.53
N ASP A 80 -4.68 -21.06 -8.14
CA ASP A 80 -3.59 -20.69 -7.25
C ASP A 80 -2.37 -20.37 -8.11
N LEU A 81 -1.98 -19.09 -8.14
CA LEU A 81 -0.76 -18.64 -8.81
C LEU A 81 0.47 -19.31 -8.18
N GLU A 82 1.38 -19.80 -9.00
CA GLU A 82 2.66 -20.39 -8.57
C GLU A 82 3.76 -19.34 -8.38
N GLU A 83 3.74 -18.26 -9.16
CA GLU A 83 4.72 -17.17 -9.07
C GLU A 83 4.71 -16.54 -7.68
N GLU A 84 5.90 -16.27 -7.14
CA GLU A 84 6.10 -15.63 -5.84
C GLU A 84 6.80 -14.29 -6.06
N CYS A 85 6.39 -13.25 -5.33
CA CYS A 85 7.06 -11.96 -5.35
C CYS A 85 8.11 -11.84 -4.25
N ASP A 86 9.18 -11.09 -4.54
CA ASP A 86 10.21 -10.75 -3.56
C ASP A 86 9.66 -9.88 -2.42
N PRO A 87 10.25 -9.96 -1.22
CA PRO A 87 9.82 -9.13 -0.09
C PRO A 87 9.99 -7.64 -0.41
N PRO A 88 9.11 -6.75 0.09
CA PRO A 88 9.14 -5.34 -0.26
C PRO A 88 10.44 -4.59 0.08
N SER A 89 11.28 -5.11 0.98
CA SER A 89 12.61 -4.56 1.27
C SER A 89 13.57 -4.60 0.07
N TYR A 90 13.35 -5.52 -0.87
CA TYR A 90 14.14 -5.63 -2.11
C TYR A 90 13.59 -4.71 -3.20
N THR A 91 12.27 -4.54 -3.27
CA THR A 91 11.63 -3.68 -4.27
C THR A 91 11.68 -2.19 -3.89
N GLU A 92 11.59 -1.82 -2.61
CA GLU A 92 11.69 -0.42 -2.15
C GLU A 92 13.06 0.21 -2.47
N LYS A 93 14.13 -0.59 -2.41
CA LYS A 93 15.48 -0.13 -2.81
C LYS A 93 15.60 0.07 -4.32
N GLY A 94 15.02 -0.82 -5.12
CA GLY A 94 14.98 -0.67 -6.58
C GLY A 94 14.09 0.47 -7.07
N GLN A 95 12.96 0.74 -6.41
CA GLN A 95 12.05 1.83 -6.76
C GLN A 95 12.55 3.22 -6.35
N ALA A 96 13.37 3.33 -5.30
CA ALA A 96 14.05 4.57 -4.96
C ALA A 96 15.12 4.94 -6.00
N GLU A 97 15.71 3.94 -6.66
CA GLU A 97 16.70 4.12 -7.74
C GLU A 97 16.02 4.33 -9.11
N ALA A 98 14.86 3.71 -9.35
CA ALA A 98 14.09 3.83 -10.60
C ALA A 98 13.08 5.00 -10.64
N ARG A 99 12.79 5.66 -9.52
CA ARG A 99 12.05 6.93 -9.53
C ARG A 99 12.97 8.00 -10.11
N GLU A 100 12.74 8.37 -11.36
CA GLU A 100 13.28 9.61 -11.94
C GLU A 100 13.10 10.75 -10.93
N PRO A 101 14.15 11.58 -10.70
CA PRO A 101 14.01 12.74 -9.84
C PRO A 101 12.83 13.59 -10.35
N PRO A 102 12.01 14.17 -9.46
CA PRO A 102 10.91 15.03 -9.91
C PRO A 102 11.47 16.06 -10.89
N SER A 103 10.84 16.15 -12.06
CA SER A 103 11.24 17.12 -13.09
C SER A 103 11.34 18.50 -12.45
N PRO A 104 12.33 19.34 -12.83
CA PRO A 104 12.42 20.68 -12.29
C PRO A 104 11.27 21.51 -12.88
N SER A 105 10.08 21.40 -12.27
CA SER A 105 8.99 22.30 -12.54
C SER A 105 9.43 23.67 -12.03
N THR A 106 9.80 24.52 -12.98
CA THR A 106 10.01 25.96 -12.90
C THR A 106 9.67 26.53 -11.51
N THR A 107 10.67 26.58 -10.64
CA THR A 107 10.65 27.48 -9.49
C THR A 107 10.63 28.89 -10.07
N HIS A 108 9.44 29.41 -10.35
CA HIS A 108 9.30 30.84 -10.58
C HIS A 108 9.74 31.50 -9.28
N ARG A 109 10.94 32.07 -9.32
CA ARG A 109 11.54 32.87 -8.26
C ARG A 109 10.47 33.76 -7.62
N ARG A 110 10.02 33.42 -6.41
CA ARG A 110 9.70 34.44 -5.41
C ARG A 110 10.99 34.80 -4.64
N SER A 111 12.01 35.16 -5.43
CA SER A 111 13.11 36.01 -4.97
C SER A 111 12.59 37.43 -5.14
N GLN A 112 11.80 37.90 -4.17
CA GLN A 112 11.47 39.31 -3.89
C GLN A 112 10.32 39.34 -2.89
N LEU A 113 10.63 39.04 -1.63
CA LEU A 113 9.93 39.51 -0.43
C LEU A 113 10.94 39.41 0.74
N TRP A 114 12.11 40.01 0.53
CA TRP A 114 13.03 40.44 1.58
C TRP A 114 13.10 41.97 1.53
N HIS A 115 11.93 42.60 1.55
CA HIS A 115 11.82 44.02 1.84
C HIS A 115 11.14 44.17 3.20
N GLY A 116 11.93 44.55 4.19
CA GLY A 116 11.46 45.24 5.40
C GLY A 116 10.80 44.36 6.45
N CYS A 117 11.60 43.78 7.34
CA CYS A 117 11.16 43.52 8.70
C CYS A 117 12.14 44.22 9.66
N PRO A 118 11.95 45.53 9.94
CA PRO A 118 12.51 46.13 11.15
C PRO A 118 11.62 45.72 12.33
N GLU A 119 12.21 45.60 13.52
CA GLU A 119 11.55 45.26 14.79
C GLU A 119 11.44 43.75 15.13
N CYS A 120 12.59 43.16 15.43
CA CYS A 120 12.68 42.16 16.49
C CYS A 120 13.33 42.87 17.70
N GLY A 121 12.52 43.22 18.69
CA GLY A 121 12.97 43.74 19.99
C GLY A 121 13.52 42.65 20.92
#